data_AF-A0A4Y2DQG5-F1
#
_entry.id   AF-A0A4Y2DQG5-F1
#
_cell.length_a   1.000
_cell.length_b   1.000
_cell.length_c   1.000
_cell.angle_alpha   90.00
_cell.angle_beta   90.00
_cell.angle_gamma   90.00
#
_symmetry.space_group_name_H-M   'P 1'
#
loop_
_entity.id
_entity.type
_entity.pdbx_description
1 polymer ?
#
loop_
_entity_poly.entity_id
_entity_poly.type
_entity_poly.pdbx_seq_one_letter_code
_entity_poly.pdbx_strand_id
1 'polypeptide(L)'
;MPLFKNKWEVPDELITQLRSRFFDELRSDEELYHPDDIERVKDNDWFIGRYLLHMEKDVDKAFHMLTESLQYRKEYEINTLRKKDLPREYFDARAIFLYNKDKRDHPV
;
A
#
# COMPACT_ATOMS: atom_id res chain seq x y z
N MET A 1 11.59 -7.83 18.24
CA MET A 1 11.70 -6.46 18.83
C MET A 1 11.14 -5.48 17.81
N PRO A 2 10.10 -4.69 18.10
CA PRO A 2 9.66 -3.68 17.15
C PRO A 2 10.61 -2.48 17.22
N LEU A 3 11.29 -2.20 16.09
CA LEU A 3 12.37 -1.23 15.92
C LEU A 3 11.91 0.23 15.80
N PHE A 4 10.62 0.52 15.97
CA PHE A 4 10.06 1.85 15.72
C PHE A 4 9.15 2.27 16.88
N LYS A 5 9.67 3.07 17.82
CA LYS A 5 8.83 3.72 18.84
C LYS A 5 8.39 5.12 18.38
N ASN A 6 7.07 5.33 18.38
CA ASN A 6 6.31 6.57 18.54
C ASN A 6 5.88 7.41 17.31
N LYS A 7 6.65 7.58 16.22
CA LYS A 7 6.16 8.36 15.04
C LYS A 7 5.40 7.51 14.02
N TRP A 8 5.79 6.25 13.87
CA TRP A 8 5.31 5.34 12.83
C TRP A 8 4.22 4.39 13.32
N GLU A 9 3.78 4.58 14.56
CA GLU A 9 2.68 3.82 15.13
C GLU A 9 1.36 4.46 14.71
N VAL A 10 0.47 3.64 14.17
CA VAL A 10 -0.88 4.01 13.77
C VAL A 10 -1.83 3.37 14.77
N PRO A 11 -2.70 4.15 15.45
CA PRO A 11 -3.72 3.59 16.32
C PRO A 11 -4.65 2.65 15.56
N ASP A 12 -4.99 1.52 16.18
CA ASP A 12 -5.86 0.49 15.60
C ASP A 12 -7.25 1.03 15.24
N GLU A 13 -7.72 2.06 15.96
CA GLU A 13 -8.99 2.74 15.66
C GLU A 13 -8.96 3.40 14.28
N LEU A 14 -7.83 4.03 13.90
CA LEU A 14 -7.71 4.69 12.60
C LEU A 14 -7.63 3.68 11.45
N ILE A 15 -6.96 2.55 11.68
CA ILE A 15 -6.92 1.44 10.72
C ILE A 15 -8.33 0.90 10.49
N THR A 16 -9.06 0.65 11.58
CA THR A 16 -10.44 0.17 11.52
C THR A 16 -11.36 1.18 10.84
N GLN A 17 -11.20 2.47 11.14
CA GLN A 17 -11.99 3.55 10.53
C GLN A 17 -11.77 3.65 9.02
N LEU A 18 -10.50 3.68 8.58
CA LEU A 18 -10.16 3.74 7.16
C LEU A 18 -10.64 2.49 6.41
N ARG A 19 -10.46 1.30 7.00
CA ARG A 19 -10.95 0.04 6.45
C ARG A 19 -12.47 0.04 6.28
N SER A 20 -13.19 0.42 7.32
CA SER A 20 -14.67 0.43 7.30
C SER A 20 -15.18 1.37 6.20
N ARG A 21 -14.58 2.56 6.09
CA ARG A 21 -14.92 3.53 5.06
C ARG A 21 -14.69 3.00 3.64
N PHE A 22 -13.58 2.31 3.40
CA PHE A 22 -13.33 1.64 2.12
C PHE A 22 -14.38 0.59 1.80
N PHE A 23 -14.74 -0.27 2.77
CA PHE A 23 -15.76 -1.29 2.54
C PHE A 23 -17.18 -0.75 2.38
N ASP A 24 -17.47 0.44 2.93
CA ASP A 24 -18.75 1.11 2.67
C ASP A 24 -18.82 1.65 1.24
N GLU A 25 -17.74 2.24 0.70
CA GLU A 25 -17.66 2.64 -0.71
C GLU A 25 -17.68 1.42 -1.66
N LEU A 26 -16.98 0.34 -1.30
CA LEU A 26 -16.91 -0.87 -2.11
C LEU A 26 -18.30 -1.45 -2.43
N ARG A 27 -19.28 -1.27 -1.56
CA ARG A 27 -20.67 -1.72 -1.81
C ARG A 27 -21.32 -1.01 -3.00
N SER A 28 -20.88 0.20 -3.32
CA SER A 28 -21.37 0.97 -4.46
C SER A 28 -20.51 0.77 -5.70
N ASP A 29 -19.19 0.58 -5.52
CA ASP A 29 -18.21 0.69 -6.61
C ASP A 29 -17.24 -0.52 -6.68
N GLU A 30 -17.73 -1.74 -6.44
CA GLU A 30 -16.91 -2.97 -6.44
C GLU A 30 -16.10 -3.15 -7.75
N GLU A 31 -16.69 -2.76 -8.88
CA GLU A 31 -16.08 -2.83 -10.21
C GLU A 31 -14.89 -1.88 -10.40
N LEU A 32 -14.58 -0.99 -9.45
CA LEU A 32 -13.41 -0.11 -9.53
C LEU A 32 -12.14 -0.71 -8.92
N TYR A 33 -12.25 -1.83 -8.19
CA TYR A 33 -11.15 -2.38 -7.41
C TYR A 33 -10.75 -3.80 -7.85
N HIS A 34 -9.47 -4.14 -7.70
CA HIS A 34 -8.98 -5.49 -8.00
C HIS A 34 -9.19 -6.42 -6.79
N PRO A 35 -9.65 -7.68 -6.97
CA PRO A 35 -9.92 -8.61 -5.87
C PRO A 35 -8.76 -8.78 -4.87
N ASP A 36 -7.53 -8.95 -5.37
CA ASP A 36 -6.33 -9.08 -4.51
C ASP A 36 -6.06 -7.85 -3.65
N ASP A 37 -6.41 -6.65 -4.14
CA ASP A 37 -6.22 -5.41 -3.39
C ASP A 37 -7.34 -5.23 -2.35
N ILE A 38 -8.57 -5.68 -2.63
CA ILE A 38 -9.68 -5.74 -1.66
C ILE A 38 -9.29 -6.65 -0.47
N GLU A 39 -8.82 -7.87 -0.75
CA GLU A 39 -8.38 -8.80 0.30
C GLU A 39 -7.17 -8.25 1.07
N ARG A 40 -6.28 -7.49 0.41
CA ARG A 40 -5.18 -6.82 1.11
C ARG A 40 -5.68 -5.74 2.08
N VAL A 41 -6.69 -4.95 1.71
CA VAL A 41 -7.29 -3.94 2.62
C VAL A 41 -7.95 -4.61 3.84
N LYS A 42 -8.56 -5.77 3.63
CA LYS A 42 -9.21 -6.57 4.67
C LYS A 42 -8.22 -7.06 5.73
N ASP A 43 -7.13 -7.70 5.33
CA ASP A 43 -6.32 -8.52 6.23
C ASP A 43 -4.93 -7.93 6.55
N ASN A 44 -4.56 -6.80 5.95
CA ASN A 44 -3.22 -6.23 6.10
C ASN A 44 -3.22 -4.84 6.75
N ASP A 45 -3.12 -4.81 8.08
CA ASP A 45 -3.01 -3.58 8.88
C ASP A 45 -1.79 -2.74 8.49
N TRP A 46 -0.66 -3.39 8.16
CA TRP A 46 0.55 -2.68 7.73
C TRP A 46 0.31 -1.91 6.44
N PHE A 47 -0.39 -2.50 5.47
CA PHE A 47 -0.72 -1.85 4.20
C PHE A 47 -1.59 -0.61 4.41
N ILE A 48 -2.65 -0.71 5.22
CA ILE A 48 -3.53 0.42 5.57
C ILE A 48 -2.78 1.48 6.36
N GLY A 49 -1.96 1.05 7.33
CA GLY A 49 -1.12 1.93 8.12
C GLY A 49 -0.18 2.79 7.28
N ARG A 50 0.31 2.30 6.13
CA ARG A 50 1.18 3.09 5.23
C ARG A 50 0.47 4.31 4.64
N TYR A 51 -0.79 4.18 4.25
CA TYR A 51 -1.60 5.31 3.76
C TYR A 51 -1.84 6.32 4.87
N LEU A 52 -2.20 5.84 6.07
CA LEU A 52 -2.39 6.70 7.24
C LEU A 52 -1.10 7.44 7.61
N LEU A 53 0.06 6.76 7.62
CA LEU A 53 1.34 7.40 7.92
C LEU A 53 1.74 8.42 6.86
N HIS A 54 1.47 8.14 5.58
CA HIS A 54 1.78 9.07 4.50
C HIS A 54 0.95 10.35 4.60
N MET A 55 -0.31 10.23 5.02
CA MET A 55 -1.25 11.34 5.18
C MET A 55 -1.32 11.88 6.62
N GLU A 56 -0.26 11.71 7.40
CA GLU A 56 -0.17 12.24 8.78
C GLU A 56 -1.34 11.85 9.70
N LYS A 57 -1.89 10.65 9.48
CA LYS A 57 -3.03 10.04 10.19
C LYS A 57 -4.37 10.75 9.94
N ASP A 58 -4.45 11.58 8.90
CA ASP A 58 -5.68 12.15 8.39
C ASP A 58 -6.46 11.08 7.59
N VAL A 59 -7.58 10.61 8.15
CA VAL A 59 -8.35 9.51 7.57
C VAL A 59 -9.04 9.91 6.27
N ASP A 60 -9.44 11.17 6.11
CA ASP A 60 -10.07 11.66 4.87
C ASP A 60 -9.07 11.65 3.72
N LYS A 61 -7.87 12.20 3.95
CA LYS A 61 -6.80 12.19 2.95
C LYS A 61 -6.28 10.79 2.67
N ALA A 62 -6.11 9.97 3.70
CA ALA A 62 -5.66 8.60 3.55
C ALA A 62 -6.66 7.76 2.75
N PHE A 63 -7.96 7.98 2.97
CA PHE A 63 -9.03 7.36 2.20
C PHE A 63 -8.95 7.73 0.73
N HIS A 64 -8.89 9.02 0.41
CA HIS A 64 -8.76 9.48 -0.96
C HIS A 64 -7.51 8.90 -1.66
N MET A 65 -6.36 8.90 -0.98
CA MET A 65 -5.13 8.32 -1.53
C MET A 65 -5.25 6.81 -1.74
N LEU A 66 -5.87 6.09 -0.81
CA LEU A 66 -6.07 4.65 -0.90
C LEU A 66 -6.92 4.32 -2.12
N THR A 67 -8.07 4.96 -2.28
CA THR A 67 -9.02 4.66 -3.35
C THR A 67 -8.44 4.98 -4.71
N GLU A 68 -7.86 6.18 -4.91
CA GLU A 68 -7.17 6.55 -6.15
C GLU A 68 -6.05 5.56 -6.49
N SER A 69 -5.24 5.17 -5.50
CA SER A 69 -4.14 4.22 -5.72
C SER A 69 -4.64 2.85 -6.16
N LEU A 70 -5.71 2.33 -5.55
CA LEU A 70 -6.24 1.00 -5.88
C LEU A 70 -6.97 1.01 -7.23
N GLN A 71 -7.66 2.09 -7.57
CA GLN A 71 -8.27 2.29 -8.89
C GLN A 71 -7.21 2.35 -9.97
N TYR A 72 -6.14 3.14 -9.78
CA TYR A 72 -5.01 3.21 -10.69
C TYR A 72 -4.35 1.83 -10.87
N ARG A 73 -4.19 1.08 -9.79
CA ARG A 73 -3.60 -0.27 -9.85
C ARG A 73 -4.45 -1.23 -10.68
N LYS A 74 -5.78 -1.13 -10.60
CA LYS A 74 -6.70 -1.89 -11.46
C LYS A 74 -6.63 -1.43 -12.92
N GLU A 75 -6.75 -0.14 -13.16
CA GLU A 75 -6.80 0.46 -14.50
C GLU A 75 -5.56 0.12 -15.32
N TYR A 76 -4.37 0.16 -14.71
CA TYR A 76 -3.10 -0.10 -15.37
C TYR A 76 -2.56 -1.51 -15.10
N GLU A 77 -3.37 -2.41 -14.53
CA GLU A 77 -3.02 -3.80 -14.20
C GLU A 77 -1.73 -3.95 -13.37
N ILE A 78 -1.35 -2.90 -12.61
CA ILE A 78 -0.11 -2.86 -11.82
C ILE A 78 -0.11 -3.94 -10.73
N ASN A 79 -1.29 -4.35 -10.26
CA ASN A 79 -1.42 -5.38 -9.26
C ASN A 79 -1.10 -6.79 -9.80
N THR A 80 -1.15 -7.01 -11.13
CA THR A 80 -0.82 -8.31 -11.75
C THR A 80 0.64 -8.37 -12.20
N LEU A 81 1.26 -7.21 -12.42
CA LEU A 81 2.63 -7.05 -12.89
C LEU A 81 3.63 -7.93 -12.13
N ARG A 82 4.37 -8.75 -12.88
CA ARG A 82 5.43 -9.63 -12.37
C ARG A 82 6.78 -9.20 -12.93
N LYS A 83 7.85 -9.70 -12.32
CA LYS A 83 9.23 -9.48 -12.79
C LYS A 83 9.43 -9.83 -14.27
N LYS A 84 8.75 -10.86 -14.77
CA LYS A 84 8.82 -11.31 -16.17
C LYS A 84 8.22 -10.30 -17.17
N ASP A 85 7.36 -9.40 -16.69
CA ASP A 85 6.68 -8.41 -17.51
C ASP A 85 7.52 -7.12 -17.62
N LEU A 86 8.62 -7.03 -16.86
CA LEU A 86 9.58 -5.93 -16.91
C LEU A 86 10.76 -6.27 -17.84
N PRO A 87 11.33 -5.29 -18.57
CA PRO A 87 12.48 -5.50 -19.44
C PRO A 87 13.66 -6.14 -18.69
N ARG A 88 14.25 -7.17 -19.30
CA ARG A 88 15.32 -7.97 -18.67
C ARG A 88 16.58 -7.15 -18.45
N GLU A 89 16.81 -6.16 -19.32
CA GLU A 89 17.94 -5.26 -19.33
C GLU A 89 18.11 -4.51 -18.00
N TYR A 90 17.01 -4.16 -17.32
CA TYR A 90 17.07 -3.52 -16.00
C TYR A 90 17.74 -4.41 -14.94
N PHE A 91 17.55 -5.72 -15.04
CA PHE A 91 18.12 -6.69 -14.10
C PHE A 91 19.51 -7.14 -14.53
N ASP A 92 19.73 -7.35 -15.82
CA ASP A 92 21.01 -7.78 -16.37
C ASP A 92 22.10 -6.71 -16.19
N ALA A 93 21.74 -5.44 -16.41
CA ALA A 93 22.63 -4.31 -16.14
C ALA A 93 22.84 -4.05 -14.64
N ARG A 94 22.17 -4.80 -13.76
CA ARG A 94 22.08 -4.52 -12.32
C ARG A 94 21.69 -3.06 -12.06
N ALA A 95 20.76 -2.51 -12.85
CA ALA A 95 20.25 -1.17 -12.61
C ALA A 95 19.26 -1.15 -11.44
N ILE A 96 18.61 -2.29 -11.15
CA ILE A 96 17.64 -2.45 -10.06
C ILE A 96 18.00 -3.70 -9.24
N PHE A 97 18.54 -3.49 -8.04
CA PHE A 97 18.83 -4.55 -7.07
C PHE A 97 18.90 -3.99 -5.67
N LEU A 98 18.59 -4.81 -4.67
CA LEU A 98 18.80 -4.45 -3.28
C LEU A 98 20.28 -4.60 -2.94
N TYR A 99 20.95 -3.53 -2.55
CA TYR A 99 22.38 -3.53 -2.26
C TYR A 99 22.66 -3.73 -0.78
N ASN A 100 22.07 -2.90 0.08
CA ASN A 100 22.27 -2.96 1.52
C ASN A 100 21.09 -2.30 2.24
N LYS A 101 21.27 -2.00 3.52
CA LYS A 101 20.34 -1.19 4.29
C LYS A 101 20.99 0.11 4.73
N ASP A 102 20.18 1.16 4.86
CA ASP A 102 20.61 2.43 5.42
C ASP A 102 20.85 2.34 6.94
N LYS A 103 21.25 3.45 7.57
CA LYS A 103 21.48 3.54 9.03
C LYS A 103 20.22 3.27 9.87
N ARG A 104 19.05 3.21 9.24
CA ARG A 104 17.74 2.97 9.85
C ARG A 104 17.18 1.59 9.46
N ASP A 105 18.01 0.72 8.91
CA ASP A 105 17.65 -0.63 8.45
C ASP A 105 16.68 -0.63 7.23
N HIS A 106 16.53 0.50 6.52
CA HIS A 106 15.72 0.54 5.30
C HIS A 106 16.50 0.01 4.09
N PRO A 107 15.87 -0.81 3.23
CA PRO A 107 16.48 -1.28 2.00
C PRO A 107 16.95 -0.13 1.08
N VAL A 108 18.18 -0.24 0.56
CA VAL A 108 18.80 0.62 -0.47
C VAL A 108 19.06 -0.21 -1.72
#